data_AF-A0AAV1E3Y0-F1
#
_entry.id   AF-A0AAV1E3Y0-F1
#
_cell.length_a   1.000
_cell.length_b   1.000
_cell.length_c   1.000
_cell.angle_alpha   90.00
_cell.angle_beta   90.00
_cell.angle_gamma   90.00
#
_symmetry.space_group_name_H-M   'P 1'
#
loop_
_entity.id
_entity.type
_entity.pdbx_description
1 polymer ?
#
loop_
_entity_poly.entity_id
_entity_poly.type
_entity_poly.pdbx_seq_one_letter_code
_entity_poly.pdbx_strand_id
1 'polypeptide(L)'
;MGKSGCTSDGSVDVSKFNEPMPRVGLYIAGASAACAIGMAVDAIHGIRYRKFWFPSKFFTLNATTLTLVAVATKLSVDLNTSMPRPQDQLPKLSSTVLVCTMMASFKSSLGTTTDNNELLANLVALGIFVVTVMVNICIELGTGVIYIFCREYAVILVVMFTMLALKISSALTIPPTKKFFEIKSKEKLQLAKNECNDEMNQNSNNASREVCDKLKKDLTKYWMMAHTCDTQFVLARLTTCSASGAFCLISTSTLTEAAIRCYFFPRQFKFCGGESYYNWSIMPILITQSMAIGMGTLAPASRYFATINFVDDQRPVRTRREPAKLKDAIRY
;
A
#
# COMPACT_ATOMS: atom_id res chain seq x y z
N MET A 1 47.07 3.98 -22.17
CA MET A 1 46.05 3.69 -23.19
C MET A 1 44.70 4.12 -22.64
N GLY A 2 44.11 5.17 -23.20
CA GLY A 2 42.82 5.70 -22.73
C GLY A 2 41.70 4.68 -22.96
N LYS A 3 40.81 4.53 -21.98
CA LYS A 3 39.55 3.78 -22.15
C LYS A 3 38.68 4.55 -23.16
N SER A 4 38.85 4.30 -24.45
CA SER A 4 37.93 4.82 -25.46
C SER A 4 36.61 4.03 -25.39
N GLY A 5 35.52 4.72 -25.11
CA GLY A 5 34.16 4.17 -25.12
C GLY A 5 33.58 3.97 -26.53
N CYS A 6 34.33 4.37 -27.55
CA CYS A 6 33.98 4.19 -28.96
C CYS A 6 34.91 3.16 -29.60
N THR A 7 34.34 2.34 -30.48
CA THR A 7 35.09 1.48 -31.40
C THR A 7 35.81 2.33 -32.45
N SER A 8 36.76 1.73 -33.17
CA SER A 8 37.63 2.43 -34.14
C SER A 8 36.89 3.04 -35.33
N ASP A 9 35.62 2.67 -35.53
CA ASP A 9 34.66 3.18 -36.51
C ASP A 9 33.83 4.37 -35.99
N GLY A 10 34.03 4.81 -34.74
CA GLY A 10 33.28 5.89 -34.11
C GLY A 10 31.91 5.48 -33.56
N SER A 11 31.54 4.20 -33.64
CA SER A 11 30.33 3.69 -32.99
C SER A 11 30.55 3.44 -31.49
N VAL A 12 29.48 3.47 -30.70
CA VAL A 12 29.58 3.16 -29.26
C VAL A 12 29.76 1.66 -29.11
N ASP A 13 30.76 1.24 -28.32
CA ASP A 13 31.00 -0.18 -28.04
C ASP A 13 29.87 -0.74 -27.15
N VAL A 14 28.82 -1.25 -27.80
CA VAL A 14 27.62 -1.80 -27.16
C VAL A 14 27.97 -2.92 -26.17
N SER A 15 29.05 -3.66 -26.41
CA SER A 15 29.49 -4.75 -25.52
C SER A 15 29.97 -4.21 -24.17
N LYS A 16 30.85 -3.20 -24.18
CA LYS A 16 31.36 -2.53 -22.96
C LYS A 16 30.28 -1.71 -22.25
N PHE A 17 29.33 -1.15 -23.01
CA PHE A 17 28.21 -0.41 -22.43
C PHE A 17 27.28 -1.30 -21.59
N ASN A 18 27.11 -2.56 -21.99
CA ASN A 18 26.20 -3.50 -21.33
C ASN A 18 26.87 -4.39 -20.26
N GLU A 19 28.19 -4.45 -20.21
CA GLU A 19 28.97 -5.15 -19.18
C GLU A 19 28.54 -4.86 -17.72
N PRO A 20 28.15 -3.62 -17.33
CA PRO A 20 27.68 -3.36 -15.96
C PRO A 20 26.23 -3.80 -15.69
N MET A 21 25.42 -4.12 -16.70
CA MET A 21 23.99 -4.39 -16.53
C MET A 21 23.67 -5.58 -15.60
N PRO A 22 24.40 -6.70 -15.64
CA PRO A 22 24.20 -7.78 -14.67
C PRO A 22 24.53 -7.36 -13.22
N ARG A 23 25.50 -6.45 -13.01
CA ARG A 23 25.78 -5.91 -11.67
C ARG A 23 24.67 -4.98 -11.21
N VAL A 24 24.11 -4.16 -12.12
CA VAL A 24 22.90 -3.37 -11.85
C VAL A 24 21.76 -4.28 -11.40
N GLY A 25 21.56 -5.41 -12.09
CA GLY A 25 20.57 -6.41 -11.71
C GLY A 25 20.76 -6.97 -10.29
N LEU A 26 22.00 -7.18 -9.86
CA LEU A 26 22.29 -7.65 -8.49
C LEU A 26 21.88 -6.61 -7.43
N TYR A 27 22.08 -5.30 -7.68
CA TYR A 27 21.59 -4.25 -6.78
C TYR A 27 20.05 -4.24 -6.69
N ILE A 28 19.36 -4.44 -7.83
CA ILE A 28 17.90 -4.54 -7.88
C ILE A 28 17.42 -5.74 -7.03
N ALA A 29 18.07 -6.89 -7.19
CA ALA A 29 17.75 -8.09 -6.42
C ALA A 29 17.98 -7.88 -4.90
N GLY A 30 19.09 -7.23 -4.53
CA GLY A 30 19.39 -6.89 -3.14
C GLY A 30 18.39 -5.92 -2.53
N ALA A 31 18.00 -4.87 -3.25
CA ALA A 31 16.96 -3.94 -2.81
C ALA A 31 15.60 -4.64 -2.63
N SER A 32 15.23 -5.49 -3.57
CA SER A 32 14.00 -6.30 -3.51
C SER A 32 14.00 -7.26 -2.31
N ALA A 33 15.15 -7.87 -2.00
CA ALA A 33 15.31 -8.72 -0.81
C ALA A 33 15.18 -7.92 0.49
N ALA A 34 15.76 -6.72 0.57
CA ALA A 34 15.60 -5.83 1.73
C ALA A 34 14.12 -5.44 1.93
N CYS A 35 13.39 -5.16 0.85
CA CYS A 35 11.94 -4.93 0.90
C CYS A 35 11.19 -6.18 1.37
N ALA A 36 11.55 -7.37 0.87
CA ALA A 36 10.94 -8.64 1.29
C ALA A 36 11.12 -8.87 2.79
N ILE A 37 12.32 -8.63 3.33
CA ILE A 37 12.62 -8.77 4.76
C ILE A 37 11.79 -7.75 5.56
N GLY A 38 11.75 -6.49 5.15
CA GLY A 38 10.95 -5.46 5.83
C GLY A 38 9.47 -5.85 5.93
N MET A 39 8.87 -6.24 4.80
CA MET A 39 7.47 -6.67 4.74
C MET A 39 7.24 -7.99 5.51
N ALA A 40 8.20 -8.92 5.49
CA ALA A 40 8.13 -10.17 6.24
C ALA A 40 8.12 -9.94 7.75
N VAL A 41 9.01 -9.06 8.25
CA VAL A 41 9.07 -8.72 9.67
C VAL A 41 7.75 -8.10 10.12
N ASP A 42 7.15 -7.23 9.30
CA ASP A 42 5.83 -6.66 9.58
C ASP A 42 4.72 -7.71 9.60
N ALA A 43 4.71 -8.62 8.64
CA ALA A 43 3.74 -9.72 8.58
C ALA A 43 3.87 -10.66 9.80
N ILE A 44 5.10 -11.06 10.15
CA ILE A 44 5.38 -11.95 11.29
C ILE A 44 4.99 -11.27 12.61
N HIS A 45 5.29 -9.97 12.77
CA HIS A 45 4.86 -9.22 13.95
C HIS A 45 3.32 -9.17 14.04
N GLY A 46 2.63 -8.88 12.92
CA GLY A 46 1.17 -8.88 12.87
C GLY A 46 0.55 -10.22 13.25
N ILE A 47 1.14 -11.33 12.76
CA ILE A 47 0.73 -12.71 13.07
C ILE A 47 0.98 -13.03 14.55
N ARG A 48 2.20 -12.77 15.05
CA ARG A 48 2.63 -13.15 16.40
C ARG A 48 1.79 -12.48 17.49
N TYR A 49 1.37 -11.24 17.28
CA TYR A 49 0.55 -10.50 18.25
C TYR A 49 -0.95 -10.59 17.97
N ARG A 50 -1.38 -11.42 17.01
CA ARG A 50 -2.79 -11.61 16.57
C ARG A 50 -3.49 -10.30 16.22
N LYS A 51 -2.72 -9.26 15.88
CA LYS A 51 -3.17 -7.94 15.47
C LYS A 51 -2.91 -7.77 13.98
N PHE A 52 -3.56 -8.60 13.15
CA PHE A 52 -3.54 -8.49 11.68
C PHE A 52 -3.91 -7.08 11.17
N TRP A 53 -4.66 -6.36 12.00
CA TRP A 53 -5.08 -5.01 11.77
C TRP A 53 -3.98 -3.95 12.01
N PHE A 54 -2.93 -4.28 12.78
CA PHE A 54 -1.92 -3.29 13.16
C PHE A 54 -0.98 -2.98 11.99
N PRO A 55 -0.68 -1.70 11.76
CA PRO A 55 0.12 -1.28 10.61
C PRO A 55 1.63 -1.49 10.80
N SER A 56 2.30 -1.79 9.67
CA SER A 56 3.72 -2.15 9.49
C SER A 56 4.72 -1.18 10.14
N LYS A 57 5.40 -1.60 11.22
CA LYS A 57 6.35 -0.73 11.93
C LYS A 57 7.65 -0.55 11.14
N PHE A 58 8.03 -1.52 10.30
CA PHE A 58 9.33 -1.56 9.63
C PHE A 58 9.28 -1.03 8.19
N PHE A 59 8.22 -1.33 7.44
CA PHE A 59 8.01 -0.86 6.07
C PHE A 59 7.05 0.34 6.03
N THR A 60 7.52 1.47 6.57
CA THR A 60 6.77 2.75 6.61
C THR A 60 7.07 3.59 5.37
N LEU A 61 6.18 4.52 5.02
CA LEU A 61 6.39 5.46 3.93
C LEU A 61 7.34 6.57 4.37
N ASN A 62 8.61 6.45 4.01
CA ASN A 62 9.65 7.44 4.30
C ASN A 62 10.59 7.59 3.09
N ALA A 63 11.47 8.58 3.11
CA ALA A 63 12.41 8.81 2.01
C ALA A 63 13.29 7.58 1.72
N THR A 64 13.72 6.84 2.74
CA THR A 64 14.59 5.66 2.62
C THR A 64 13.92 4.48 1.95
N THR A 65 12.66 4.20 2.29
CA THR A 65 11.88 3.14 1.65
C THR A 65 11.49 3.56 0.24
N LEU A 66 11.19 4.83 0.00
CA LEU A 66 10.91 5.34 -1.34
C LEU A 66 12.10 5.14 -2.29
N THR A 67 13.32 5.47 -1.84
CA THR A 67 14.54 5.23 -2.62
C THR A 67 14.80 3.73 -2.81
N LEU A 68 14.56 2.92 -1.78
CA LEU A 68 14.68 1.47 -1.88
C LEU A 68 13.70 0.88 -2.92
N VAL A 69 12.45 1.35 -2.93
CA VAL A 69 11.45 0.98 -3.94
C VAL A 69 11.91 1.39 -5.33
N ALA A 70 12.35 2.64 -5.51
CA ALA A 70 12.83 3.12 -6.81
C ALA A 70 13.99 2.27 -7.37
N VAL A 71 14.89 1.80 -6.50
CA VAL A 71 15.97 0.87 -6.89
C VAL A 71 15.41 -0.52 -7.22
N ALA A 72 14.53 -1.06 -6.38
CA ALA A 72 13.93 -2.40 -6.57
C ALA A 72 13.07 -2.49 -7.84
N THR A 73 12.50 -1.38 -8.30
CA THR A 73 11.59 -1.32 -9.45
C THR A 73 12.27 -0.80 -10.71
N LYS A 74 13.59 -0.58 -10.67
CA LYS A 74 14.36 0.00 -11.79
C LYS A 74 14.11 -0.75 -13.11
N LEU A 75 13.91 -2.06 -13.04
CA LEU A 75 13.60 -2.90 -14.20
C LEU A 75 12.26 -2.52 -14.88
N SER A 76 11.25 -2.08 -14.12
CA SER A 76 9.96 -1.62 -14.66
C SER A 76 10.03 -0.24 -15.32
N VAL A 77 11.08 0.53 -15.04
CA VAL A 77 11.28 1.90 -15.53
C VAL A 77 12.25 1.90 -16.72
N ASP A 78 12.88 0.77 -17.01
CA ASP A 78 13.90 0.63 -18.04
C ASP A 78 13.30 0.43 -19.44
N LEU A 79 13.22 1.54 -20.17
CA LEU A 79 12.68 1.64 -21.54
C LEU A 79 13.71 1.29 -22.63
N ASN A 80 15.00 1.36 -22.32
CA ASN A 80 16.07 1.34 -23.33
C ASN A 80 16.68 -0.05 -23.53
N THR A 81 16.42 -0.99 -22.62
CA THR A 81 16.98 -2.33 -22.69
C THR A 81 16.02 -3.32 -23.35
N SER A 82 16.56 -4.11 -24.29
CA SER A 82 15.79 -5.15 -24.97
C SER A 82 15.55 -6.33 -24.03
N MET A 83 14.29 -6.70 -23.83
CA MET A 83 13.86 -7.85 -23.01
C MET A 83 12.89 -8.75 -23.81
N PRO A 84 13.38 -9.49 -24.82
CA PRO A 84 12.52 -10.20 -25.75
C PRO A 84 12.04 -11.57 -25.23
N ARG A 85 12.75 -12.17 -24.25
CA ARG A 85 12.45 -13.53 -23.75
C ARG A 85 11.34 -13.51 -22.69
N PRO A 86 10.62 -14.64 -22.50
CA PRO A 86 9.64 -14.77 -21.42
C PRO A 86 10.27 -14.55 -20.04
N GLN A 87 11.51 -15.04 -19.89
CA GLN A 87 12.28 -14.95 -18.66
C GLN A 87 12.70 -13.51 -18.34
N ASP A 88 12.66 -12.60 -19.32
CA ASP A 88 13.03 -11.19 -19.15
C ASP A 88 11.78 -10.32 -18.93
N GLN A 89 10.67 -10.62 -19.64
CA GLN A 89 9.40 -9.89 -19.48
C GLN A 89 8.69 -10.20 -18.16
N LEU A 90 8.79 -11.43 -17.65
CA LEU A 90 8.16 -11.82 -16.38
C LEU A 90 8.70 -11.05 -15.16
N PRO A 91 10.04 -10.90 -14.97
CA PRO A 91 10.57 -10.05 -13.91
C PRO A 91 10.25 -8.57 -14.09
N LYS A 92 10.06 -8.09 -15.33
CA LYS A 92 9.57 -6.73 -15.58
C LYS A 92 8.14 -6.55 -15.08
N LEU A 93 7.26 -7.50 -15.39
CA LEU A 93 5.88 -7.56 -14.86
C LEU A 93 5.87 -7.66 -13.33
N SER A 94 6.72 -8.53 -12.77
CA SER A 94 6.91 -8.68 -11.33
C SER A 94 7.33 -7.36 -10.67
N SER A 95 8.26 -6.62 -11.28
CA SER A 95 8.69 -5.30 -10.79
C SER A 95 7.53 -4.30 -10.74
N THR A 96 6.63 -4.33 -11.72
CA THR A 96 5.42 -3.50 -11.72
C THR A 96 4.44 -3.92 -10.64
N VAL A 97 4.20 -5.22 -10.45
CA VAL A 97 3.33 -5.75 -9.38
C VAL A 97 3.89 -5.46 -7.99
N LEU A 98 5.22 -5.44 -7.86
CA LEU A 98 5.91 -5.08 -6.64
C LEU A 98 5.57 -3.64 -6.22
N VAL A 99 5.50 -2.68 -7.17
CA VAL A 99 5.06 -1.29 -6.89
C VAL A 99 3.66 -1.28 -6.28
N CYS A 100 2.71 -2.01 -6.87
CA CYS A 100 1.35 -2.12 -6.34
C CYS A 100 1.33 -2.70 -4.92
N THR A 101 2.11 -3.76 -4.69
CA THR A 101 2.19 -4.45 -3.40
C THR A 101 2.81 -3.56 -2.32
N MET A 102 3.88 -2.85 -2.66
CA MET A 102 4.52 -1.90 -1.76
C MET A 102 3.60 -0.73 -1.43
N MET A 103 2.89 -0.18 -2.42
CA MET A 103 1.92 0.88 -2.21
C MET A 103 0.76 0.44 -1.31
N ALA A 104 0.30 -0.81 -1.45
CA ALA A 104 -0.70 -1.41 -0.56
C ALA A 104 -0.18 -1.59 0.87
N SER A 105 1.09 -2.01 1.00
CA SER A 105 1.75 -2.30 2.27
C SER A 105 2.18 -1.06 3.03
N PHE A 106 2.54 0.02 2.32
CA PHE A 106 2.89 1.28 2.94
C PHE A 106 1.73 1.75 3.81
N LYS A 107 2.03 1.96 5.10
CA LYS A 107 1.09 2.60 6.02
C LYS A 107 0.49 3.81 5.33
N SER A 108 -0.83 3.95 5.44
CA SER A 108 -1.42 5.28 5.41
C SER A 108 -0.92 6.03 6.66
N SER A 109 0.33 6.48 6.60
CA SER A 109 1.07 7.10 7.71
C SER A 109 0.48 8.43 8.15
N LEU A 110 -0.61 8.88 7.51
CA LEU A 110 -1.35 10.08 7.86
C LEU A 110 -1.97 10.09 9.27
N GLY A 111 -1.75 9.06 10.09
CA GLY A 111 -2.21 9.01 11.46
C GLY A 111 -1.20 9.36 12.56
N THR A 112 0.11 9.28 12.31
CA THR A 112 1.07 9.10 13.43
C THR A 112 2.23 10.07 13.58
N THR A 113 2.50 10.99 12.67
CA THR A 113 3.66 11.87 12.85
C THR A 113 3.26 13.31 13.00
N THR A 114 3.79 13.89 14.07
CA THR A 114 3.74 15.29 14.49
C THR A 114 4.13 16.28 13.38
N ASP A 115 4.79 15.80 12.30
CA ASP A 115 5.16 16.58 11.11
C ASP A 115 4.35 16.19 9.86
N ASN A 116 3.25 16.90 9.60
CA ASN A 116 2.41 16.70 8.41
C ASN A 116 3.16 16.99 7.09
N ASN A 117 4.19 17.83 7.13
CA ASN A 117 4.93 18.26 5.94
C ASN A 117 5.80 17.15 5.35
N GLU A 118 6.48 16.37 6.20
CA GLU A 118 7.32 15.25 5.75
C GLU A 118 6.47 14.12 5.15
N LEU A 119 5.32 13.82 5.77
CA LEU A 119 4.38 12.84 5.24
C LEU A 119 3.83 13.25 3.88
N LEU A 120 3.46 14.53 3.74
CA LEU A 120 2.96 15.06 2.47
C LEU A 120 4.04 15.00 1.39
N ALA A 121 5.27 15.38 1.72
CA ALA A 121 6.40 15.31 0.79
C ALA A 121 6.66 13.87 0.31
N ASN A 122 6.71 12.91 1.24
CA ASN A 122 6.90 11.49 0.89
C ASN A 122 5.73 10.93 0.07
N LEU A 123 4.50 11.38 0.33
CA LEU A 123 3.33 11.00 -0.45
C LEU A 123 3.36 11.58 -1.87
N VAL A 124 3.72 12.85 -2.02
CA VAL A 124 3.90 13.50 -3.33
C VAL A 124 4.99 12.78 -4.11
N ALA A 125 6.11 12.45 -3.45
CA ALA A 125 7.19 11.69 -4.07
C ALA A 125 6.74 10.29 -4.53
N LEU A 126 5.95 9.58 -3.71
CA LEU A 126 5.32 8.32 -4.12
C LEU A 126 4.37 8.50 -5.31
N GLY A 127 3.57 9.57 -5.32
CA GLY A 127 2.66 9.86 -6.41
C GLY A 127 3.38 10.11 -7.74
N ILE A 128 4.42 10.94 -7.72
CA ILE A 128 5.28 11.20 -8.90
C ILE A 128 5.90 9.89 -9.39
N PHE A 129 6.49 9.12 -8.48
CA PHE A 129 7.12 7.85 -8.82
C PHE A 129 6.15 6.86 -9.49
N VAL A 130 4.94 6.69 -8.95
CA VAL A 130 3.93 5.80 -9.51
C VAL A 130 3.47 6.30 -10.90
N VAL A 131 3.25 7.60 -11.06
CA VAL A 131 2.88 8.18 -12.36
C VAL A 131 3.98 7.93 -13.40
N THR A 132 5.26 8.08 -13.04
CA THR A 132 6.38 7.77 -13.93
C THR A 132 6.36 6.29 -14.37
N VAL A 133 6.17 5.36 -13.42
CA VAL A 133 6.05 3.93 -13.75
C VAL A 133 4.89 3.67 -14.71
N MET A 134 3.72 4.29 -14.46
CA MET A 134 2.56 4.15 -15.33
C MET A 134 2.82 4.65 -16.76
N VAL A 135 3.40 5.86 -16.90
CA VAL A 135 3.73 6.44 -18.21
C VAL A 135 4.70 5.54 -18.97
N ASN A 136 5.72 5.00 -18.29
CA ASN A 136 6.68 4.10 -18.93
C ASN A 136 6.02 2.84 -19.47
N ILE A 137 5.14 2.22 -18.69
CA ILE A 137 4.38 1.04 -19.15
C ILE A 137 3.48 1.41 -20.34
N CYS A 138 2.82 2.56 -20.32
CA CYS A 138 2.00 3.02 -21.45
C CYS A 138 2.85 3.21 -22.72
N ILE A 139 4.07 3.74 -22.61
CA ILE A 139 5.01 3.86 -23.74
C ILE A 139 5.41 2.47 -24.25
N GLU A 140 5.71 1.52 -23.37
CA GLU A 140 6.10 0.15 -23.74
C GLU A 140 4.97 -0.64 -24.40
N LEU A 141 3.73 -0.41 -23.96
CA LEU A 141 2.53 -0.95 -24.59
C LEU A 141 2.29 -0.32 -25.97
N GLY A 142 2.45 1.00 -26.09
CA GLY A 142 2.25 1.73 -27.34
C GLY A 142 3.33 1.45 -28.40
N THR A 143 4.57 1.19 -27.98
CA THR A 143 5.68 0.81 -28.85
C THR A 143 5.66 -0.67 -29.25
N GLY A 144 4.80 -1.49 -28.64
CA GLY A 144 4.69 -2.92 -28.92
C GLY A 144 5.86 -3.75 -28.39
N VAL A 145 6.72 -3.18 -27.54
CA VAL A 145 7.82 -3.90 -26.88
C VAL A 145 7.25 -4.98 -25.95
N ILE A 146 6.08 -4.71 -25.36
CA ILE A 146 5.27 -5.69 -24.63
C ILE A 146 4.13 -6.11 -25.56
N TYR A 147 4.20 -7.32 -26.11
CA TYR A 147 3.23 -7.84 -27.08
C TYR A 147 2.44 -9.05 -26.55
N ILE A 148 2.99 -9.80 -25.59
CA ILE A 148 2.36 -11.02 -25.06
C ILE A 148 1.50 -10.72 -23.81
N PHE A 149 1.98 -9.88 -22.90
CA PHE A 149 1.33 -9.63 -21.61
C PHE A 149 0.44 -8.37 -21.59
N CYS A 150 -0.04 -7.90 -22.75
CA CYS A 150 -0.79 -6.64 -22.84
C CYS A 150 -2.00 -6.62 -21.90
N ARG A 151 -2.70 -7.74 -21.77
CA ARG A 151 -3.88 -7.86 -20.89
C ARG A 151 -3.48 -7.75 -19.42
N GLU A 152 -2.44 -8.46 -19.02
CA GLU A 152 -1.92 -8.47 -17.65
C GLU A 152 -1.43 -7.07 -17.26
N TYR A 153 -0.68 -6.39 -18.13
CA TYR A 153 -0.24 -5.01 -17.92
C TYR A 153 -1.43 -4.02 -17.85
N ALA A 154 -2.46 -4.18 -18.69
CA ALA A 154 -3.66 -3.35 -18.63
C ALA A 154 -4.38 -3.48 -17.28
N VAL A 155 -4.55 -4.71 -16.77
CA VAL A 155 -5.15 -4.94 -15.44
C VAL A 155 -4.31 -4.29 -14.33
N ILE A 156 -2.98 -4.46 -14.39
CA ILE A 156 -2.08 -3.89 -13.37
C ILE A 156 -2.09 -2.36 -13.42
N LEU A 157 -2.13 -1.74 -14.60
CA LEU A 157 -2.26 -0.29 -14.75
C LEU A 157 -3.53 0.25 -14.10
N VAL A 158 -4.68 -0.41 -14.33
CA VAL A 158 -5.94 -0.03 -13.69
C VAL A 158 -5.84 -0.17 -12.18
N VAL A 159 -5.29 -1.28 -11.69
CA VAL A 159 -5.06 -1.51 -10.25
C VAL A 159 -4.13 -0.46 -9.63
N MET A 160 -3.06 -0.10 -10.32
CA MET A 160 -2.10 0.89 -9.85
C MET A 160 -2.73 2.29 -9.77
N PHE A 161 -3.51 2.67 -10.79
CA PHE A 161 -4.25 3.93 -10.81
C PHE A 161 -5.27 4.03 -9.68
N THR A 162 -6.07 2.98 -9.46
CA THR A 162 -7.07 2.97 -8.39
C THR A 162 -6.42 3.05 -7.01
N MET A 163 -5.33 2.32 -6.78
CA MET A 163 -4.56 2.37 -5.54
C MET A 163 -3.99 3.77 -5.27
N LEU A 164 -3.45 4.42 -6.30
CA LEU A 164 -2.95 5.80 -6.19
C LEU A 164 -4.07 6.77 -5.84
N ALA A 165 -5.20 6.69 -6.55
CA ALA A 165 -6.37 7.51 -6.27
C ALA A 165 -6.87 7.33 -4.82
N LEU A 166 -6.94 6.09 -4.33
CA LEU A 166 -7.31 5.78 -2.95
C LEU A 166 -6.35 6.41 -1.93
N LYS A 167 -5.04 6.40 -2.19
CA LYS A 167 -4.04 7.03 -1.31
C LYS A 167 -4.18 8.55 -1.29
N ILE A 168 -4.36 9.17 -2.46
CA ILE A 168 -4.56 10.64 -2.57
C ILE A 168 -5.86 11.05 -1.86
N SER A 169 -6.97 10.36 -2.12
CA SER A 169 -8.26 10.65 -1.46
C SER A 169 -8.16 10.46 0.04
N SER A 170 -7.51 9.39 0.50
CA SER A 170 -7.25 9.18 1.93
C SER A 170 -6.44 10.33 2.49
N ALA A 171 -5.40 10.78 1.79
CA ALA A 171 -4.54 11.86 2.24
C ALA A 171 -5.26 13.21 2.39
N LEU A 172 -6.09 13.56 1.40
CA LEU A 172 -6.92 14.77 1.42
C LEU A 172 -7.97 14.74 2.54
N THR A 173 -8.46 13.55 2.90
CA THR A 173 -9.53 13.39 3.90
C THR A 173 -9.02 13.52 5.34
N ILE A 174 -7.72 13.39 5.59
CA ILE A 174 -7.18 13.34 6.96
C ILE A 174 -7.18 14.71 7.67
N PRO A 175 -6.65 15.81 7.09
CA PRO A 175 -6.70 17.11 7.74
C PRO A 175 -8.12 17.57 8.12
N PRO A 176 -9.17 17.47 7.25
CA PRO A 176 -10.51 17.90 7.62
C PRO A 176 -11.14 16.96 8.65
N THR A 177 -10.90 15.65 8.57
CA THR A 177 -11.42 14.69 9.56
C THR A 177 -10.84 14.97 10.95
N LYS A 178 -9.55 15.25 11.05
CA LYS A 178 -8.91 15.63 12.32
C LYS A 178 -9.52 16.89 12.91
N LYS A 179 -9.66 17.95 12.11
CA LYS A 179 -10.31 19.21 12.54
C LYS A 179 -11.75 19.00 12.97
N PHE A 180 -12.52 18.19 12.22
CA PHE A 180 -13.91 17.87 12.55
C PHE A 180 -14.03 17.17 13.91
N PHE A 181 -13.17 16.18 14.18
CA PHE A 181 -13.15 15.49 15.48
C PHE A 181 -12.72 16.43 16.62
N GLU A 182 -11.75 17.31 16.40
CA GLU A 182 -11.34 18.31 17.39
C GLU A 182 -12.47 19.28 17.74
N ILE A 183 -13.19 19.80 16.74
CA ILE A 183 -14.33 20.71 16.95
C ILE A 183 -15.46 19.98 17.68
N LYS A 184 -15.91 18.84 17.15
CA LYS A 184 -17.03 18.07 17.71
C LYS A 184 -16.75 17.61 19.14
N SER A 185 -15.51 17.26 19.45
CA SER A 185 -15.15 16.90 20.83
C SER A 185 -15.08 18.09 21.77
N LYS A 186 -14.64 19.27 21.30
CA LYS A 186 -14.67 20.50 22.09
C LYS A 186 -16.11 20.92 22.39
N GLU A 187 -17.01 20.81 21.42
CA GLU A 187 -18.44 21.08 21.60
C GLU A 187 -19.06 20.15 22.65
N LYS A 188 -18.81 18.84 22.57
CA LYS A 188 -19.31 17.88 23.57
C LYS A 188 -18.76 18.14 24.97
N LEU A 189 -17.50 18.57 25.07
CA LEU A 189 -16.89 18.93 26.36
C LEU A 189 -17.52 20.21 26.94
N GLN A 190 -17.86 21.19 26.10
CA GLN A 190 -18.53 22.41 26.52
C GLN A 190 -19.97 22.15 26.99
N LEU A 191 -20.72 21.32 26.26
CA LEU A 191 -22.08 20.91 26.65
C LEU A 191 -22.08 20.21 28.03
N ALA A 192 -21.19 19.24 28.23
CA ALA A 192 -21.08 18.54 29.51
C ALA A 192 -20.69 19.48 30.67
N LYS A 193 -19.90 20.54 30.40
CA LYS A 193 -19.55 21.54 31.41
C LYS A 193 -20.75 22.42 31.78
N ASN A 194 -21.57 22.79 30.81
CA ASN A 194 -22.75 23.62 31.05
C ASN A 194 -23.83 22.84 31.82
N GLU A 195 -24.13 21.61 31.39
CA GLU A 195 -25.06 20.72 32.10
C GLU A 195 -24.62 20.47 33.55
N CYS A 196 -23.31 20.29 33.77
CA CYS A 196 -22.75 20.15 35.11
C CYS A 196 -22.91 21.41 35.98
N ASN A 197 -22.70 22.59 35.40
CA ASN A 197 -22.89 23.86 36.12
C ASN A 197 -24.36 24.07 36.51
N ASP A 198 -25.29 23.70 35.62
CA ASP A 198 -26.72 23.80 35.88
C ASP A 198 -27.17 22.83 36.99
N GLU A 199 -26.71 21.57 36.96
CA GLU A 199 -26.99 20.60 38.03
C GLU A 199 -26.38 21.03 39.38
N MET A 200 -25.17 21.62 39.37
CA MET A 200 -24.51 22.11 40.59
C MET A 200 -25.23 23.33 41.18
N ASN A 201 -25.83 24.19 40.35
CA ASN A 201 -26.64 25.32 40.79
C ASN A 201 -28.00 24.88 41.37
N GLN A 202 -28.54 23.75 40.90
CA GLN A 202 -29.87 23.27 41.29
C GLN A 202 -29.85 22.29 42.47
N ASN A 203 -28.78 21.50 42.64
CA ASN A 203 -28.65 20.53 43.72
C ASN A 203 -27.17 20.41 44.15
N SER A 204 -26.77 21.22 45.14
CA SER A 204 -25.37 21.31 45.63
C SER A 204 -25.03 20.14 46.57
N ASN A 205 -25.03 18.93 46.01
CA ASN A 205 -24.77 17.70 46.75
C ASN A 205 -23.45 17.09 46.26
N ASN A 206 -22.67 16.51 47.18
CA ASN A 206 -21.37 15.89 46.87
C ASN A 206 -21.45 14.82 45.76
N ALA A 207 -22.60 14.16 45.63
CA ALA A 207 -22.87 13.15 44.61
C ALA A 207 -22.93 13.72 43.17
N SER A 208 -23.55 14.89 42.94
CA SER A 208 -23.59 15.52 41.60
C SER A 208 -22.19 15.92 41.13
N ARG A 209 -21.35 16.39 42.07
CA ARG A 209 -19.96 16.75 41.76
C ARG A 209 -19.12 15.53 41.33
N GLU A 210 -19.32 14.38 41.98
CA GLU A 210 -18.63 13.14 41.62
C GLU A 210 -19.05 12.62 40.23
N VAL A 211 -20.33 12.68 39.89
CA VAL A 211 -20.87 12.29 38.57
C VAL A 211 -20.30 13.18 37.47
N CYS A 212 -20.27 14.50 37.68
CA CYS A 212 -19.65 15.45 36.76
C CYS A 212 -18.15 15.19 36.55
N ASP A 213 -17.40 14.97 37.62
CA ASP A 213 -15.96 14.72 37.52
C ASP A 213 -15.67 13.40 36.79
N LYS A 214 -16.52 12.39 36.97
CA LYS A 214 -16.44 11.12 36.23
C LYS A 214 -16.78 11.31 34.75
N LEU A 215 -17.85 12.02 34.43
CA LEU A 215 -18.24 12.36 33.05
C LEU A 215 -17.15 13.17 32.34
N LYS A 216 -16.58 14.17 33.01
CA LYS A 216 -15.46 14.97 32.47
C LYS A 216 -14.21 14.13 32.27
N LYS A 217 -13.89 13.23 33.21
CA LYS A 217 -12.77 12.28 33.06
C LYS A 217 -13.01 11.35 31.87
N ASP A 218 -14.21 10.80 31.72
CA ASP A 218 -14.55 9.92 30.60
C ASP A 218 -14.53 10.67 29.27
N LEU A 219 -15.09 11.87 29.18
CA LEU A 219 -15.00 12.74 27.99
C LEU A 219 -13.57 13.16 27.68
N THR A 220 -12.76 13.46 28.69
CA THR A 220 -11.33 13.79 28.51
C THR A 220 -10.57 12.54 28.06
N LYS A 221 -10.92 11.36 28.56
CA LYS A 221 -10.37 10.08 28.13
C LYS A 221 -10.81 9.73 26.71
N TYR A 222 -12.06 9.98 26.33
CA TYR A 222 -12.55 9.81 24.96
C TYR A 222 -11.95 10.85 24.01
N TRP A 223 -11.75 12.09 24.46
CA TRP A 223 -11.06 13.14 23.72
C TRP A 223 -9.59 12.79 23.53
N MET A 224 -8.90 12.39 24.59
CA MET A 224 -7.52 11.91 24.50
C MET A 224 -7.47 10.67 23.62
N MET A 225 -8.40 9.72 23.73
CA MET A 225 -8.48 8.57 22.85
C MET A 225 -8.81 8.95 21.41
N ALA A 226 -9.57 10.01 21.14
CA ALA A 226 -9.85 10.51 19.80
C ALA A 226 -8.67 11.31 19.22
N HIS A 227 -7.92 12.00 20.07
CA HIS A 227 -6.74 12.80 19.72
C HIS A 227 -5.49 11.94 19.57
N THR A 228 -5.34 10.90 20.40
CA THR A 228 -4.33 9.83 20.31
C THR A 228 -4.81 8.65 19.48
N CYS A 229 -6.07 8.63 19.03
CA CYS A 229 -6.49 7.80 17.91
C CYS A 229 -5.72 8.37 16.73
N ASP A 230 -4.52 7.86 16.60
CA ASP A 230 -3.84 7.61 15.37
C ASP A 230 -4.92 7.47 14.29
N THR A 231 -4.97 8.42 13.36
CA THR A 231 -6.02 8.47 12.31
C THR A 231 -6.16 7.10 11.62
N GLN A 232 -5.15 6.24 11.76
CA GLN A 232 -5.15 4.80 11.56
C GLN A 232 -6.36 4.02 12.09
N PHE A 233 -7.01 4.33 13.23
CA PHE A 233 -8.19 3.57 13.70
C PHE A 233 -9.50 3.95 12.98
N VAL A 234 -9.64 5.22 12.62
CA VAL A 234 -10.76 5.71 11.79
C VAL A 234 -10.55 5.30 10.33
N LEU A 235 -9.30 5.38 9.85
CA LEU A 235 -8.90 5.03 8.49
C LEU A 235 -8.83 3.51 8.25
N ALA A 236 -8.56 2.74 9.30
CA ALA A 236 -8.75 1.30 9.35
C ALA A 236 -10.18 0.88 8.94
N ARG A 237 -11.19 1.65 9.37
CA ARG A 237 -12.59 1.44 9.00
C ARG A 237 -12.97 2.02 7.64
N LEU A 238 -12.07 2.77 6.98
CA LEU A 238 -12.37 3.28 5.64
C LEU A 238 -12.33 2.13 4.64
N THR A 239 -13.34 2.10 3.77
CA THR A 239 -13.45 1.23 2.60
C THR A 239 -12.19 1.24 1.73
N THR A 240 -11.42 2.33 1.76
CA THR A 240 -10.17 2.51 1.01
C THR A 240 -9.05 1.55 1.43
N CYS A 241 -8.87 1.31 2.74
CA CYS A 241 -7.86 0.38 3.24
C CYS A 241 -8.23 -1.07 2.90
N SER A 242 -9.51 -1.41 3.02
CA SER A 242 -10.01 -2.77 2.70
C SER A 242 -9.98 -3.05 1.20
N ALA A 243 -10.38 -2.07 0.36
CA ALA A 243 -10.30 -2.18 -1.09
C ALA A 243 -8.85 -2.37 -1.58
N SER A 244 -7.87 -1.73 -0.93
CA SER A 244 -6.45 -1.93 -1.26
C SER A 244 -6.00 -3.39 -1.08
N GLY A 245 -6.54 -4.11 -0.09
CA GLY A 245 -6.29 -5.55 0.08
C GLY A 245 -6.80 -6.38 -1.11
N ALA A 246 -8.01 -6.09 -1.60
CA ALA A 246 -8.57 -6.76 -2.77
C ALA A 246 -7.74 -6.51 -4.04
N PHE A 247 -7.36 -5.25 -4.29
CA PHE A 247 -6.53 -4.89 -5.44
C PHE A 247 -5.13 -5.53 -5.39
N CYS A 248 -4.55 -5.69 -4.18
CA CYS A 248 -3.28 -6.39 -3.99
C CYS A 248 -3.38 -7.90 -4.29
N LEU A 249 -4.52 -8.53 -3.94
CA LEU A 249 -4.82 -9.91 -4.33
C LEU A 249 -4.98 -10.05 -5.83
N ILE A 250 -5.67 -9.11 -6.49
CA ILE A 250 -5.81 -9.09 -7.96
C ILE A 250 -4.44 -9.00 -8.62
N SER A 251 -3.57 -8.08 -8.20
CA SER A 251 -2.23 -7.93 -8.78
C SER A 251 -1.31 -9.12 -8.53
N THR A 252 -1.43 -9.78 -7.37
CA THR A 252 -0.66 -11.01 -7.09
C THR A 252 -1.17 -12.18 -7.95
N SER A 253 -2.49 -12.25 -8.15
CA SER A 253 -3.12 -13.30 -8.96
C SER A 253 -2.74 -13.16 -10.44
N THR A 254 -2.73 -11.94 -10.98
CA THR A 254 -2.30 -11.70 -12.37
C THR A 254 -0.85 -12.09 -12.61
N LEU A 255 0.05 -11.81 -11.65
CA LEU A 255 1.45 -12.26 -11.75
C LEU A 255 1.55 -13.79 -11.71
N THR A 256 0.80 -14.43 -10.82
CA THR A 256 0.80 -15.89 -10.66
C THR A 256 0.26 -16.56 -11.92
N GLU A 257 -0.82 -16.03 -12.50
CA GLU A 257 -1.39 -16.49 -13.77
C GLU A 257 -0.39 -16.35 -14.92
N ALA A 258 0.30 -15.21 -15.03
CA ALA A 258 1.34 -14.99 -16.02
C ALA A 258 2.50 -15.98 -15.85
N ALA A 259 2.96 -16.21 -14.62
CA ALA A 259 4.02 -17.17 -14.32
C ALA A 259 3.61 -18.60 -14.69
N ILE A 260 2.41 -19.05 -14.29
CA ILE A 260 1.90 -20.38 -14.63
C ILE A 260 1.82 -20.55 -16.16
N ARG A 261 1.31 -19.56 -16.88
CA ARG A 261 1.24 -19.60 -18.35
C ARG A 261 2.63 -19.72 -19.00
N CYS A 262 3.61 -18.96 -18.51
CA CYS A 262 4.98 -19.03 -19.00
C CYS A 262 5.64 -20.39 -18.76
N TYR A 263 5.49 -20.95 -17.55
CA TYR A 263 6.17 -22.19 -17.16
C TYR A 263 5.49 -23.45 -17.71
N PHE A 264 4.15 -23.52 -17.69
CA PHE A 264 3.41 -24.71 -18.10
C PHE A 264 3.06 -24.75 -19.59
N PHE A 265 2.92 -23.60 -20.26
CA PHE A 265 2.51 -23.53 -21.67
C PHE A 265 3.51 -22.75 -22.56
N PRO A 266 4.81 -23.13 -22.57
CA PRO A 266 5.83 -22.39 -23.32
C PRO A 266 5.61 -22.42 -24.85
N ARG A 267 4.88 -23.42 -25.37
CA ARG A 267 4.58 -23.57 -26.81
C ARG A 267 3.53 -22.60 -27.35
N GLN A 268 2.74 -21.95 -26.48
CA GLN A 268 1.63 -21.08 -26.90
C GLN A 268 2.08 -19.64 -27.21
N PHE A 269 3.31 -19.27 -26.83
CA PHE A 269 3.81 -17.91 -26.94
C PHE A 269 5.06 -17.86 -27.83
N LYS A 270 5.00 -17.12 -28.93
CA LYS A 270 6.15 -16.87 -29.80
C LYS A 270 6.92 -15.68 -29.26
N PHE A 271 7.96 -15.94 -28.48
CA PHE A 271 8.88 -14.89 -28.04
C PHE A 271 9.97 -14.64 -29.08
N CYS A 272 10.42 -13.39 -29.18
CA CYS A 272 11.58 -13.04 -29.99
C CYS A 272 12.87 -13.66 -29.40
N GLY A 273 13.76 -14.14 -30.27
CA GLY A 273 15.11 -14.55 -29.88
C GLY A 273 15.99 -13.32 -29.62
N GLY A 274 16.87 -13.42 -28.61
CA GLY A 274 17.82 -12.36 -28.23
C GLY A 274 18.20 -12.48 -26.76
N GLU A 275 19.40 -12.06 -26.36
CA GLU A 275 19.81 -12.04 -24.95
C GLU A 275 19.43 -10.71 -24.29
N SER A 276 18.93 -10.77 -23.04
CA SER A 276 18.75 -9.55 -22.24
C SER A 276 20.09 -9.09 -21.67
N TYR A 277 20.27 -7.78 -21.61
CA TYR A 277 21.47 -7.15 -21.05
C TYR A 277 21.70 -7.48 -19.56
N TYR A 278 20.63 -7.82 -18.83
CA TYR A 278 20.73 -8.25 -17.43
C TYR A 278 21.20 -9.72 -17.30
N ASN A 279 21.15 -10.50 -18.40
CA ASN A 279 21.67 -11.86 -18.51
C ASN A 279 21.32 -12.74 -17.30
N TRP A 280 22.32 -13.27 -16.57
CA TRP A 280 22.14 -14.14 -15.40
C TRP A 280 21.49 -13.47 -14.18
N SER A 281 21.52 -12.14 -14.07
CA SER A 281 20.98 -11.40 -12.92
C SER A 281 19.44 -11.34 -12.89
N ILE A 282 18.79 -11.77 -13.96
CA ILE A 282 17.32 -11.75 -14.11
C ILE A 282 16.64 -12.75 -13.16
N MET A 283 17.25 -13.93 -12.99
CA MET A 283 16.73 -14.98 -12.10
C MET A 283 16.67 -14.56 -10.63
N PRO A 284 17.75 -14.03 -10.01
CA PRO A 284 17.68 -13.59 -8.62
C PRO A 284 16.71 -12.41 -8.44
N ILE A 285 16.56 -11.52 -9.42
CA ILE A 285 15.55 -10.45 -9.38
C ILE A 285 14.14 -11.06 -9.28
N LEU A 286 13.82 -11.99 -10.18
CA LEU A 286 12.48 -12.61 -10.20
C LEU A 286 12.16 -13.30 -8.86
N ILE A 287 13.14 -14.02 -8.29
CA ILE A 287 12.96 -14.74 -7.02
C ILE A 287 12.72 -13.77 -5.86
N THR A 288 13.56 -12.76 -5.70
CA THR A 288 13.45 -11.82 -4.56
C THR A 288 12.20 -10.96 -4.66
N GLN A 289 11.82 -10.54 -5.85
CA GLN A 289 10.57 -9.79 -6.07
C GLN A 289 9.34 -10.66 -5.82
N SER A 290 9.34 -11.92 -6.25
CA SER A 290 8.23 -12.85 -5.98
C SER A 290 8.03 -13.07 -4.47
N MET A 291 9.14 -13.24 -3.73
CA MET A 291 9.11 -13.32 -2.27
C MET A 291 8.57 -12.03 -1.64
N ALA A 292 9.04 -10.88 -2.12
CA ALA A 292 8.59 -9.57 -1.63
C ALA A 292 7.07 -9.38 -1.85
N ILE A 293 6.56 -9.76 -3.02
CA ILE A 293 5.13 -9.70 -3.35
C ILE A 293 4.34 -10.64 -2.42
N GLY A 294 4.77 -11.89 -2.29
CA GLY A 294 4.12 -12.85 -1.41
C GLY A 294 4.00 -12.36 0.04
N MET A 295 5.10 -11.84 0.60
CA MET A 295 5.10 -11.32 1.97
C MET A 295 4.33 -10.00 2.11
N GLY A 296 4.41 -9.12 1.12
CA GLY A 296 3.71 -7.83 1.12
C GLY A 296 2.19 -7.96 0.99
N THR A 297 1.69 -8.99 0.30
CA THR A 297 0.24 -9.22 0.12
C THR A 297 -0.43 -9.76 1.38
N LEU A 298 0.31 -10.42 2.30
CA LEU A 298 -0.26 -11.02 3.51
C LEU A 298 -1.01 -10.00 4.39
N ALA A 299 -0.40 -8.85 4.66
CA ALA A 299 -1.00 -7.85 5.54
C ALA A 299 -2.26 -7.20 4.93
N PRO A 300 -2.25 -6.65 3.70
CA PRO A 300 -3.45 -6.11 3.05
C PRO A 300 -4.56 -7.16 2.88
N ALA A 301 -4.22 -8.40 2.49
CA ALA A 301 -5.21 -9.47 2.34
C ALA A 301 -5.88 -9.80 3.68
N SER A 302 -5.11 -9.91 4.77
CA SER A 302 -5.67 -10.18 6.10
C SER A 302 -6.68 -9.12 6.55
N ARG A 303 -6.44 -7.84 6.23
CA ARG A 303 -7.39 -6.75 6.51
C ARG A 303 -8.65 -6.87 5.69
N TYR A 304 -8.53 -7.19 4.41
CA TYR A 304 -9.66 -7.41 3.51
C TYR A 304 -10.55 -8.55 3.99
N PHE A 305 -9.98 -9.72 4.31
CA PHE A 305 -10.74 -10.85 4.83
C PHE A 305 -11.41 -10.56 6.17
N ALA A 306 -10.73 -9.84 7.08
CA ALA A 306 -11.34 -9.41 8.34
C ALA A 306 -12.59 -8.57 8.08
N THR A 307 -12.54 -7.61 7.16
CA THR A 307 -13.71 -6.77 6.84
C THR A 307 -14.88 -7.54 6.22
N ILE A 308 -14.61 -8.53 5.36
CA ILE A 308 -15.68 -9.37 4.80
C ILE A 308 -16.38 -10.15 5.92
N ASN A 309 -15.61 -10.78 6.81
CA ASN A 309 -16.15 -11.57 7.91
C ASN A 309 -17.02 -10.71 8.86
N PHE A 310 -16.60 -9.47 9.16
CA PHE A 310 -17.41 -8.55 9.98
C PHE A 310 -18.71 -8.14 9.30
N VAL A 311 -18.72 -7.96 7.97
CA VAL A 311 -19.94 -7.63 7.22
C VAL A 311 -20.90 -8.82 7.21
N ASP A 312 -20.38 -10.05 7.13
CA ASP A 312 -21.20 -11.26 7.15
C ASP A 312 -21.88 -11.48 8.51
N ASP A 313 -21.15 -11.23 9.60
CA ASP A 313 -21.69 -11.31 10.97
C ASP A 313 -22.79 -10.26 11.24
N GLN A 314 -22.80 -9.16 10.48
CA GLN A 314 -23.87 -8.14 10.54
C GLN A 314 -25.03 -8.38 9.56
N ARG A 315 -25.00 -9.40 8.70
CA ARG A 315 -26.17 -9.72 7.88
C ARG A 315 -27.28 -10.27 8.78
N PRO A 316 -28.45 -9.61 8.89
CA PRO A 316 -29.52 -10.10 9.74
C PRO A 316 -30.02 -11.43 9.18
N VAL A 317 -30.12 -12.43 10.07
CA VAL A 317 -30.86 -13.67 9.82
C VAL A 317 -32.28 -13.29 9.42
N ARG A 318 -32.52 -13.22 8.11
CA ARG A 318 -33.83 -12.88 7.54
C ARG A 318 -34.67 -14.15 7.57
N THR A 319 -35.19 -14.54 8.74
CA THR A 319 -36.46 -15.29 8.93
C THR A 319 -36.70 -15.63 10.41
N ARG A 320 -37.38 -14.74 11.15
CA ARG A 320 -38.53 -15.12 11.99
C ARG A 320 -39.37 -13.89 12.36
N ARG A 321 -40.69 -14.01 12.18
CA ARG A 321 -41.70 -12.98 12.46
C ARG A 321 -41.73 -12.56 13.94
N GLU A 322 -41.69 -11.24 14.16
CA GLU A 322 -42.35 -10.41 15.20
C GLU A 322 -42.19 -10.72 16.71
N PRO A 323 -42.47 -9.77 17.65
CA PRO A 323 -43.12 -8.47 17.50
C PRO A 323 -42.38 -7.23 18.07
N ALA A 324 -42.95 -6.08 17.73
CA ALA A 324 -42.58 -4.72 18.10
C ALA A 324 -42.39 -4.48 19.61
N LYS A 325 -41.14 -4.36 20.08
CA LYS A 325 -40.75 -3.59 21.28
C LYS A 325 -39.30 -3.11 21.17
N LEU A 326 -39.02 -2.18 20.28
CA LEU A 326 -37.72 -1.49 20.27
C LEU A 326 -37.83 -0.10 19.61
N LYS A 327 -38.74 0.74 20.12
CA LYS A 327 -38.82 2.16 19.74
C LYS A 327 -38.33 3.14 20.81
N ASP A 328 -37.89 2.67 21.99
CA ASP A 328 -37.61 3.57 23.12
C ASP A 328 -36.15 3.61 23.60
N ALA A 329 -35.18 3.06 22.86
CA ALA A 329 -33.77 3.00 23.30
C ALA A 329 -32.83 4.00 22.60
N ILE A 330 -33.36 5.02 21.92
CA ILE A 330 -32.55 6.15 21.41
C ILE A 330 -33.09 7.44 22.03
N ARG A 331 -32.87 7.56 23.34
CA ARG A 331 -32.73 8.82 24.05
C ARG A 331 -31.82 8.50 25.25
N TYR A 332 -30.89 9.41 25.53
CA TYR A 332 -29.71 9.32 26.42
C TYR A 332 -28.45 8.80 25.72
#